data_AF-A0A835H680-F1
#
_entry.id   AF-A0A835H680-F1
#
_cell.length_a   1.000
_cell.length_b   1.000
_cell.length_c   1.000
_cell.angle_alpha   90.00
_cell.angle_beta   90.00
_cell.angle_gamma   90.00
#
_symmetry.space_group_name_H-M   'P 1'
#
loop_
_entity.id
_entity.type
_entity.pdbx_description
1 polymer ?
#
loop_
_entity_poly.entity_id
_entity_poly.type
_entity_poly.pdbx_seq_one_letter_code
_entity_poly.pdbx_strand_id
1 'polypeptide(L)'
;MWLKKHKKNQQRVKVKQYLITVNILGSSGPIRFFVNENELVADVIDSALKNYAREDRLPVLGSSNVNDFLLYCSKPVHDALCPSEKIGACGVRDFVLCKTQNPLDALGRKINEDD
;
A
#
# COMPACT_ATOMS: atom_id res chain seq x y z
N MET A 1 -40.22 6.52 35.19
CA MET A 1 -39.33 7.50 34.52
C MET A 1 -38.51 6.76 33.46
N TRP A 2 -38.87 6.86 32.18
CA TRP A 2 -38.20 6.14 31.09
C TRP A 2 -36.98 6.94 30.60
N LEU A 3 -35.77 6.41 30.76
CA LEU A 3 -34.57 6.99 30.16
C LEU A 3 -34.52 6.61 28.67
N LYS A 4 -34.75 7.60 27.81
CA LYS A 4 -34.57 7.48 26.36
C LYS A 4 -33.11 7.16 26.07
N LYS A 5 -32.85 5.92 25.62
CA LYS A 5 -31.54 5.48 25.17
C LYS A 5 -31.28 6.11 23.79
N HIS A 6 -30.47 7.16 23.76
CA HIS A 6 -30.00 7.77 22.52
C HIS A 6 -29.08 6.79 21.79
N LYS A 7 -29.62 6.08 20.79
CA LYS A 7 -28.85 5.34 19.81
C LYS A 7 -28.16 6.36 18.92
N LYS A 8 -26.91 6.72 19.24
CA LYS A 8 -26.05 7.50 18.35
C LYS A 8 -25.93 6.69 17.05
N ASN A 9 -26.62 7.17 16.03
CA ASN A 9 -26.50 6.66 14.68
C ASN A 9 -25.11 7.12 14.20
N GLN A 10 -24.08 6.35 14.54
CA GLN A 10 -22.80 6.48 13.85
C GLN A 10 -23.13 6.16 12.41
N GLN A 11 -23.20 7.21 11.58
CA GLN A 11 -23.12 7.07 10.14
C GLN A 11 -21.83 6.29 9.88
N ARG A 12 -21.97 4.97 9.74
CA ARG A 12 -20.90 4.11 9.26
C ARG A 12 -20.64 4.61 7.87
N VAL A 13 -19.66 5.50 7.73
CA VAL A 13 -18.98 5.73 6.45
C VAL A 13 -18.71 4.32 5.93
N LYS A 14 -19.32 3.98 4.80
CA LYS A 14 -19.27 2.62 4.26
C LYS A 14 -17.85 2.42 3.75
N VAL A 15 -16.94 2.03 4.65
CA VAL A 15 -15.54 1.80 4.34
C VAL A 15 -15.50 0.54 3.48
N LYS A 16 -15.22 0.72 2.20
CA LYS A 16 -15.00 -0.38 1.27
C LYS A 16 -13.60 -0.93 1.53
N GLN A 17 -13.57 -2.13 2.11
CA GLN A 17 -12.36 -2.91 2.29
C GLN A 17 -12.28 -3.94 1.18
N TYR A 18 -11.07 -4.17 0.69
CA TYR A 18 -10.81 -5.23 -0.27
C TYR A 18 -9.49 -5.91 0.02
N LEU A 19 -9.41 -7.17 -0.39
CA LEU A 19 -8.19 -7.96 -0.31
C LEU A 19 -7.27 -7.53 -1.45
N ILE A 20 -6.03 -7.21 -1.11
CA ILE A 20 -4.95 -6.98 -2.08
C ILE A 20 -3.89 -8.05 -1.97
N THR A 21 -3.17 -8.25 -3.06
CA THR A 21 -1.99 -9.09 -3.18
C THR A 21 -0.78 -8.18 -3.38
N VAL A 22 0.22 -8.27 -2.51
CA VAL A 22 1.47 -7.53 -2.63
C VAL A 22 2.61 -8.52 -2.86
N ASN A 23 3.19 -8.50 -4.05
CA ASN A 23 4.38 -9.26 -4.40
C ASN A 23 5.62 -8.46 -4.00
N ILE A 24 6.35 -8.92 -3.00
CA ILE A 24 7.59 -8.26 -2.57
C ILE A 24 8.74 -8.83 -3.40
N LEU A 25 9.50 -7.97 -4.07
CA LEU A 25 10.60 -8.40 -4.92
C LEU A 25 11.66 -9.15 -4.09
N GLY A 26 12.01 -10.36 -4.53
CA GLY A 26 12.96 -11.23 -3.84
C GLY A 26 12.37 -12.07 -2.70
N SER A 27 11.09 -11.88 -2.35
CA SER A 27 10.38 -12.69 -1.37
C SER A 27 9.94 -14.05 -1.91
N SER A 28 9.74 -15.04 -1.03
CA SER A 28 9.26 -16.39 -1.38
C SER A 28 7.80 -16.48 -1.92
N GLY A 29 7.16 -15.35 -2.24
CA GLY A 29 5.73 -15.31 -2.64
C GLY A 29 4.98 -14.03 -2.22
N PRO A 30 3.71 -13.87 -2.61
CA PRO A 30 2.88 -12.72 -2.27
C PRO A 30 2.44 -12.69 -0.81
N ILE A 31 2.25 -11.49 -0.26
CA ILE A 31 1.49 -11.26 0.98
C ILE A 31 0.08 -10.79 0.60
N ARG A 32 -0.93 -11.26 1.33
CA ARG A 32 -2.32 -10.87 1.11
C ARG A 32 -2.93 -10.32 2.39
N PHE A 33 -3.49 -9.12 2.31
CA PHE A 33 -4.15 -8.48 3.45
C PHE A 33 -5.25 -7.52 2.98
N PHE A 34 -6.12 -7.14 3.90
CA PHE A 34 -7.21 -6.22 3.63
C PHE A 34 -6.75 -4.77 3.76
N VAL A 35 -7.14 -3.93 2.80
CA VAL A 35 -6.92 -2.49 2.82
C VAL A 35 -8.21 -1.74 2.60
N ASN A 36 -8.26 -0.50 3.07
CA ASN A 36 -9.38 0.39 2.82
C ASN A 36 -9.14 1.18 1.53
N GLU A 37 -10.19 1.43 0.74
CA GLU A 37 -10.09 2.22 -0.50
C GLU A 37 -9.57 3.65 -0.29
N ASN A 38 -9.78 4.21 0.90
CA ASN A 38 -9.35 5.56 1.27
C ASN A 38 -7.95 5.62 1.91
N GLU A 39 -7.29 4.48 2.06
CA GLU A 39 -5.96 4.38 2.69
C GLU A 39 -4.88 4.88 1.74
N LEU A 40 -3.83 5.49 2.30
CA LEU A 40 -2.72 6.01 1.50
C LEU A 40 -1.78 4.87 1.10
N VAL A 41 -1.11 5.02 -0.04
CA VAL A 41 -0.10 4.07 -0.51
C VAL A 41 1.00 3.89 0.55
N ALA A 42 1.40 4.94 1.26
CA ALA A 42 2.36 4.87 2.36
C ALA A 42 1.93 3.91 3.48
N ASP A 43 0.66 3.97 3.88
CA ASP A 43 0.09 3.11 4.94
C ASP A 43 0.00 1.65 4.49
N VAL A 44 -0.30 1.43 3.20
CA VAL A 44 -0.31 0.09 2.58
C VAL A 44 1.08 -0.52 2.55
N ILE A 45 2.11 0.28 2.22
CA ILE A 45 3.51 -0.16 2.27
C ILE A 45 3.89 -0.54 3.70
N ASP A 46 3.63 0.31 4.68
CA ASP A 46 3.92 0.03 6.09
C ASP A 46 3.21 -1.25 6.58
N SER A 47 1.94 -1.42 6.22
CA SER A 47 1.17 -2.63 6.50
C SER A 47 1.77 -3.87 5.84
N ALA A 48 2.23 -3.77 4.58
CA ALA A 48 2.90 -4.86 3.90
C ALA A 48 4.23 -5.24 4.57
N LEU A 49 5.03 -4.26 4.98
CA LEU A 49 6.30 -4.48 5.69
C LEU A 49 6.07 -5.13 7.06
N LYS A 50 5.06 -4.68 7.80
CA LYS A 50 4.66 -5.28 9.08
C LYS A 50 4.21 -6.72 8.90
N ASN A 51 3.36 -7.01 7.91
CA ASN A 51 2.93 -8.39 7.64
C ASN A 51 4.12 -9.26 7.20
N TYR A 52 5.05 -8.73 6.41
CA TYR A 52 6.27 -9.44 6.02
C TYR A 52 7.14 -9.84 7.21
N ALA A 53 7.36 -8.90 8.14
CA ALA A 53 8.10 -9.17 9.36
C ALA A 53 7.38 -10.16 10.28
N ARG A 54 6.04 -10.08 10.36
CA ARG A 54 5.22 -11.00 11.17
C ARG A 54 5.19 -12.43 10.64
N GLU A 55 5.38 -12.60 9.33
CA GLU A 55 5.49 -13.90 8.69
C GLU A 55 6.94 -14.45 8.74
N ASP A 56 7.88 -13.74 9.38
CA ASP A 56 9.32 -14.10 9.47
C ASP A 56 9.93 -14.48 8.11
N ARG A 57 9.60 -13.69 7.09
CA ARG A 57 9.98 -13.97 5.71
C ARG A 57 11.41 -13.57 5.41
N LEU A 58 11.99 -14.29 4.44
CA LEU A 58 13.32 -14.02 3.91
C LEU A 58 13.23 -13.61 2.43
N PRO A 59 14.09 -12.67 1.97
CA PRO A 59 15.20 -12.03 2.68
C PRO A 59 14.76 -10.96 3.70
N VAL A 60 15.57 -10.71 4.73
CA VAL A 60 15.30 -9.61 5.68
C VAL A 60 15.43 -8.28 4.93
N LEU A 61 14.35 -7.50 4.89
CA LEU A 61 14.29 -6.26 4.07
C LEU A 61 15.25 -5.16 4.56
N GLY A 62 15.79 -5.29 5.78
CA GLY A 62 16.89 -4.47 6.32
C GLY A 62 16.55 -3.00 6.59
N SER A 63 15.44 -2.49 6.05
CA SER A 63 14.86 -1.18 6.36
C SER A 63 13.36 -1.34 6.59
N SER A 64 12.86 -0.66 7.61
CA SER A 64 11.43 -0.52 7.90
C SER A 64 10.87 0.82 7.40
N ASN A 65 11.69 1.66 6.74
CA ASN A 65 11.25 2.97 6.29
C ASN A 65 10.44 2.84 4.99
N VAL A 66 9.22 3.36 4.99
CA VAL A 66 8.32 3.37 3.83
C VAL A 66 8.96 4.03 2.60
N ASN A 67 9.76 5.07 2.80
CA ASN A 67 10.41 5.82 1.71
C ASN A 67 11.48 5.00 0.95
N ASP A 68 11.96 3.90 1.55
CA ASP A 68 12.93 3.02 0.90
C ASP A 68 12.24 2.01 -0.02
N PHE A 69 10.90 2.06 -0.14
CA PHE A 69 10.13 1.15 -0.96
C PHE A 69 9.21 1.89 -1.92
N LEU A 70 9.04 1.30 -3.10
CA LEU A 70 8.12 1.76 -4.14
C LEU A 70 7.09 0.67 -4.42
N LEU A 71 5.82 1.07 -4.45
CA LEU A 71 4.70 0.21 -4.78
C LEU A 71 4.29 0.44 -6.24
N TYR A 72 4.19 -0.62 -7.02
CA TYR A 72 3.79 -0.62 -8.42
C TYR A 72 2.50 -1.41 -8.60
N CYS A 73 1.68 -1.03 -9.58
CA CYS A 73 0.58 -1.86 -10.05
C CYS A 73 1.12 -3.02 -10.89
N SER A 74 0.66 -4.25 -10.64
CA SER A 74 1.14 -5.44 -11.36
C SER A 74 0.68 -5.45 -12.83
N LYS A 75 -0.55 -4.98 -13.12
CA LYS A 75 -1.15 -4.94 -14.47
C LYS A 75 -2.20 -3.83 -14.57
N PRO A 76 -2.17 -2.92 -15.58
CA PRO A 76 -1.10 -2.66 -16.53
C PRO A 76 0.20 -2.21 -15.85
N VAL A 77 1.34 -2.27 -16.55
CA VAL A 77 2.59 -1.69 -16.06
C VAL A 77 2.38 -0.17 -15.95
N HIS A 78 2.12 0.31 -14.74
CA HIS A 78 2.04 1.72 -14.41
C HIS A 78 3.27 2.13 -13.60
N ASP A 79 3.55 3.43 -13.60
CA ASP A 79 4.59 4.02 -12.78
C ASP A 79 4.40 3.74 -11.28
N ALA A 80 5.46 4.01 -10.52
CA ALA A 80 5.42 3.90 -9.07
C ALA A 80 4.31 4.79 -8.50
N LEU A 81 3.51 4.22 -7.60
CA LEU A 81 2.43 4.93 -6.95
C LEU A 81 3.00 5.98 -5.99
N CYS A 82 2.41 7.16 -6.01
CA CYS A 82 2.79 8.22 -5.09
C CYS A 82 2.39 7.82 -3.66
N PRO A 83 3.28 7.89 -2.65
CA PRO A 83 2.95 7.52 -1.27
C PRO A 83 1.76 8.28 -0.67
N SER A 84 1.51 9.50 -1.16
CA SER A 84 0.38 10.36 -0.76
C SER A 84 -0.92 10.11 -1.54
N GLU A 85 -0.91 9.19 -2.51
CA GLU A 85 -2.10 8.81 -3.27
C GLU A 85 -2.93 7.77 -2.51
N LYS A 86 -4.23 7.71 -2.78
CA LYS A 86 -5.11 6.67 -2.25
C LYS A 86 -4.97 5.40 -3.05
N ILE A 87 -4.84 4.27 -2.35
CA ILE A 87 -4.70 2.96 -3.00
C ILE A 87 -5.90 2.58 -3.88
N GLY A 88 -7.10 3.06 -3.52
CA GLY A 88 -8.32 2.87 -4.30
C GLY A 88 -8.31 3.50 -5.69
N ALA A 89 -7.49 4.53 -5.92
CA ALA A 89 -7.43 5.23 -7.20
C ALA A 89 -6.87 4.34 -8.33
N CYS A 90 -6.00 3.39 -7.99
CA CYS A 90 -5.37 2.49 -8.95
C CYS A 90 -6.35 1.48 -9.57
N GLY A 91 -7.47 1.17 -8.89
CA GLY A 91 -8.47 0.21 -9.36
C GLY A 91 -7.99 -1.25 -9.47
N VAL A 92 -6.73 -1.54 -9.16
CA VAL A 92 -6.13 -2.87 -9.19
C VAL A 92 -6.05 -3.48 -7.79
N ARG A 93 -5.84 -4.79 -7.73
CA ARG A 93 -5.69 -5.54 -6.46
C ARG A 93 -4.35 -6.23 -6.32
N ASP A 94 -3.56 -6.29 -7.39
CA ASP A 94 -2.25 -6.92 -7.41
C ASP A 94 -1.18 -5.85 -7.56
N PHE A 95 -0.27 -5.82 -6.59
CA PHE A 95 0.79 -4.84 -6.49
C PHE A 95 2.15 -5.53 -6.39
N VAL A 96 3.20 -4.80 -6.74
CA VAL A 96 4.59 -5.21 -6.59
C VAL A 96 5.30 -4.20 -5.71
N LEU A 97 5.90 -4.65 -4.61
CA LEU A 97 6.68 -3.82 -3.71
C LEU A 97 8.17 -4.06 -3.96
N CYS A 98 8.88 -3.00 -4.33
CA CYS A 98 10.31 -3.04 -4.60
C CYS A 98 11.06 -2.21 -3.56
N LYS A 99 12.20 -2.71 -3.08
CA LYS A 99 13.13 -1.91 -2.30
C LYS A 99 13.96 -1.04 -3.24
N THR A 100 13.93 0.27 -3.01
CA THR A 100 14.73 1.25 -3.73
C THR A 100 16.07 1.43 -3.03
N GLN A 101 17.15 1.45 -3.80
CA GLN A 101 18.52 1.58 -3.26
C GLN A 101 18.93 3.05 -3.08
N ASN A 102 18.29 3.99 -3.79
CA ASN A 102 18.49 5.43 -3.67
C ASN A 102 17.14 6.20 -3.67
N PRO A 103 16.87 7.05 -2.67
CA PRO A 103 15.69 7.93 -2.64
C PRO A 103 15.56 8.86 -3.87
N LEU A 104 16.67 9.12 -4.58
CA LEU A 104 16.70 9.89 -5.83
C LEU A 104 16.04 9.17 -7.02
N ASP A 105 16.04 7.84 -7.03
CA ASP A 105 15.43 7.06 -8.12
C ASP A 105 13.89 7.11 -8.08
N ALA A 106 13.33 7.44 -6.91
CA ALA A 106 11.89 7.62 -6.70
C ALA A 106 11.36 8.96 -7.28
N LEU A 107 12.24 9.97 -7.43
CA LEU A 107 11.89 11.29 -7.96
C LEU A 107 12.39 11.51 -9.39
N GLY A 108 13.37 10.72 -9.86
CA GLY A 108 14.09 10.93 -11.11
C GLY A 108 13.40 10.50 -12.41
N ARG A 109 12.19 9.91 -12.40
CA ARG A 109 11.50 9.49 -13.64
C ARG A 109 10.43 10.45 -14.14
N LYS A 110 10.45 11.72 -13.70
CA LYS A 110 9.58 12.78 -14.25
C LYS A 110 10.37 13.82 -15.04
N ILE A 111 11.36 13.36 -15.81
CA ILE A 111 12.08 14.17 -16.79
C ILE A 111 12.17 13.29 -18.03
N ASN A 112 11.42 13.67 -19.06
CA ASN A 112 11.46 13.24 -20.48
C ASN A 112 10.03 13.12 -21.05
N GLU A 113 9.26 14.19 -20.96
CA GLU A 113 8.17 14.48 -21.90
C GLU A 113 8.15 16.00 -22.03
N ASP A 114 8.93 16.51 -22.99
CA ASP A 114 8.78 17.78 -23.71
C ASP A 114 10.00 17.97 -24.63
N ASP A 115 9.93 17.43 -25.84
CA ASP A 115 10.57 17.94 -27.08
C ASP A 115 9.77 17.45 -28.30
#